data_AF-A0A4Q5KRU5-F1
#
_entry.id   AF-A0A4Q5KRU5-F1
#
_cell.length_a   1.000
_cell.length_b   1.000
_cell.length_c   1.000
_cell.angle_alpha   90.00
_cell.angle_beta   90.00
_cell.angle_gamma   90.00
#
_symmetry.space_group_name_H-M   'P 1'
#
loop_
_entity.id
_entity.type
_entity.pdbx_description
1 polymer ?
#
loop_
_entity_poly.entity_id
_entity_poly.type
_entity_poly.pdbx_seq_one_letter_code
_entity_poly.pdbx_strand_id
1 'polypeptide(L)'
;EFAIFKGHRYATVIADAQTHQVLWIGLGRSRTDIRPFFEELGKHAENIEAVAMDMNTAFDLEVKAHCPNARIVYDLFHVVAKYGREVMDRVRVDQANQLKEDKKARRWIKRSRWILLKNRDNLDANQQSYLDEILSVNHDLMVTHLLGEQLKELWYCDSETQAIELWDVWWQQVNESGIKPLISFARKLKPYLHGIVSSSLYRLNTCTLEGINNKIKLIKRMGYGYRDTDYFFMKIKAAFPGKPR
;
A
#
# COMPACT_ATOMS: atom_id res chain seq x y z
N GLU A 1 5.24 1.98 9.73
CA GLU A 1 6.64 2.40 10.02
C GLU A 1 6.74 3.93 10.03
N PHE A 2 7.60 4.54 10.86
CA PHE A 2 7.87 6.00 10.81
C PHE A 2 9.35 6.34 11.05
N ALA A 3 9.82 7.50 10.54
CA ALA A 3 11.21 7.91 10.67
C ALA A 3 11.50 8.66 11.99
N ILE A 4 12.47 8.18 12.77
CA ILE A 4 12.88 8.78 14.05
C ILE A 4 13.91 9.90 13.85
N PHE A 5 14.86 9.76 12.92
CA PHE A 5 15.87 10.79 12.63
C PHE A 5 16.04 11.00 11.12
N LYS A 6 16.72 12.09 10.70
CA LYS A 6 17.19 12.21 9.31
C LYS A 6 18.16 11.05 9.04
N GLY A 7 18.02 10.36 7.91
CA GLY A 7 18.94 9.28 7.50
C GLY A 7 18.50 7.84 7.84
N HIS A 8 17.22 7.48 7.61
CA HIS A 8 16.77 6.08 7.58
C HIS A 8 16.79 5.27 8.90
N ARG A 9 16.67 5.92 10.07
CA ARG A 9 16.29 5.22 11.32
C ARG A 9 14.78 5.13 11.44
N TYR A 10 14.24 3.94 11.19
CA TYR A 10 12.81 3.66 11.26
C TYR A 10 12.39 3.14 12.64
N ALA A 11 11.14 3.38 12.99
CA ALA A 11 10.44 2.65 14.04
C ALA A 11 9.29 1.86 13.43
N THR A 12 9.03 0.70 13.98
CA THR A 12 7.84 -0.10 13.72
C THR A 12 6.79 0.17 14.80
N VAL A 13 5.53 0.25 14.40
CA VAL A 13 4.37 0.39 15.29
C VAL A 13 3.43 -0.76 14.99
N ILE A 14 3.00 -1.44 16.03
CA ILE A 14 1.98 -2.49 15.96
C ILE A 14 0.81 -2.01 16.81
N ALA A 15 -0.37 -2.01 16.20
CA ALA A 15 -1.59 -1.52 16.82
C ALA A 15 -2.72 -2.54 16.65
N ASP A 16 -3.63 -2.56 17.61
CA ASP A 16 -4.85 -3.33 17.54
C ASP A 16 -5.79 -2.72 16.49
N ALA A 17 -6.25 -3.54 15.55
CA ALA A 17 -7.00 -3.06 14.39
C ALA A 17 -8.40 -2.50 14.72
N GLN A 18 -8.99 -2.89 15.86
CA GLN A 18 -10.35 -2.50 16.26
C GLN A 18 -10.35 -1.30 17.20
N THR A 19 -9.57 -1.40 18.27
CA THR A 19 -9.49 -0.39 19.34
C THR A 19 -8.54 0.75 18.96
N HIS A 20 -7.67 0.54 17.97
CA HIS A 20 -6.62 1.47 17.56
C HIS A 20 -5.58 1.73 18.65
N GLN A 21 -5.49 0.84 19.65
CA GLN A 21 -4.47 0.90 20.70
C GLN A 21 -3.10 0.61 20.10
N VAL A 22 -2.09 1.42 20.43
CA VAL A 22 -0.70 1.06 20.09
C VAL A 22 -0.21 0.03 21.11
N LEU A 23 -0.08 -1.21 20.65
CA LEU A 23 0.36 -2.34 21.47
C LEU A 23 1.88 -2.31 21.66
N TRP A 24 2.61 -2.06 20.58
CA TRP A 24 4.06 -2.16 20.57
C TRP A 24 4.72 -1.16 19.62
N ILE A 25 5.92 -0.71 20.00
CA ILE A 25 6.77 0.17 19.21
C ILE A 25 8.22 -0.29 19.41
N GLY A 26 8.97 -0.40 18.33
CA GLY A 26 10.39 -0.74 18.38
C GLY A 26 11.19 -0.12 17.26
N LEU A 27 12.51 -0.07 17.46
CA LEU A 27 13.46 0.45 16.48
C LEU A 27 13.66 -0.56 15.35
N GLY A 28 13.73 -0.05 14.12
CA GLY A 28 13.99 -0.85 12.95
C GLY A 28 12.73 -1.45 12.32
N ARG A 29 12.95 -2.36 11.36
CA ARG A 29 11.92 -3.00 10.52
C ARG A 29 12.36 -4.32 9.91
N SER A 30 13.52 -4.83 10.35
CA SER A 30 14.00 -6.15 9.96
C SER A 30 13.27 -7.23 10.77
N ARG A 31 13.47 -8.50 10.40
CA ARG A 31 12.90 -9.63 11.14
C ARG A 31 13.35 -9.63 12.60
N THR A 32 14.62 -9.38 12.87
CA THR A 32 15.17 -9.33 14.23
C THR A 32 14.63 -8.16 15.04
N ASP A 33 14.29 -7.05 14.37
CA ASP A 33 13.78 -5.85 15.05
C ASP A 33 12.34 -6.03 15.56
N ILE A 34 11.51 -6.77 14.82
CA ILE A 34 10.08 -6.96 15.14
C ILE A 34 9.80 -8.23 15.92
N ARG A 35 10.71 -9.22 15.88
CA ARG A 35 10.57 -10.48 16.61
C ARG A 35 10.27 -10.33 18.11
N PRO A 36 10.87 -9.37 18.85
CA PRO A 36 10.58 -9.21 20.27
C PRO A 36 9.09 -9.02 20.58
N PHE A 37 8.32 -8.39 19.68
CA PHE A 37 6.87 -8.29 19.85
C PHE A 37 6.19 -9.66 19.86
N PHE A 38 6.55 -10.54 18.92
CA PHE A 38 5.97 -11.86 18.83
C PHE A 38 6.43 -12.78 19.97
N GLU A 39 7.68 -12.63 20.43
CA GLU A 39 8.19 -13.32 21.61
C GLU A 39 7.45 -12.89 22.89
N GLU A 40 7.20 -11.59 23.06
CA GLU A 40 6.41 -11.03 24.18
C GLU A 40 4.96 -11.50 24.13
N LEU A 41 4.37 -11.59 22.94
CA LEU A 41 3.02 -12.08 22.74
C LEU A 41 2.89 -13.58 23.06
N GLY A 42 3.93 -14.36 22.75
CA GLY A 42 4.00 -15.79 23.04
C GLY A 42 2.78 -16.55 22.51
N LYS A 43 2.20 -17.41 23.35
CA LYS A 43 1.02 -18.22 23.01
C LYS A 43 -0.22 -17.41 22.59
N HIS A 44 -0.29 -16.12 22.96
CA HIS A 44 -1.44 -15.30 22.59
C HIS A 44 -1.50 -15.01 21.09
N ALA A 45 -0.39 -15.21 20.36
CA ALA A 45 -0.32 -15.08 18.91
C ALA A 45 -1.27 -16.03 18.16
N GLU A 46 -1.60 -17.18 18.76
CA GLU A 46 -2.56 -18.14 18.19
C GLU A 46 -3.99 -17.59 18.10
N ASN A 47 -4.32 -16.56 18.90
CA ASN A 47 -5.63 -15.91 18.89
C ASN A 47 -5.74 -14.79 17.84
N ILE A 48 -4.66 -14.49 17.10
CA ILE A 48 -4.71 -13.49 16.04
C ILE A 48 -5.34 -14.13 14.81
N GLU A 49 -6.49 -13.61 14.39
CA GLU A 49 -7.22 -14.07 13.21
C GLU A 49 -6.74 -13.41 11.92
N ALA A 50 -6.34 -12.14 11.97
CA ALA A 50 -5.88 -11.40 10.81
C ALA A 50 -4.90 -10.29 11.15
N VAL A 51 -3.97 -10.01 10.23
CA VAL A 51 -2.99 -8.92 10.34
C VAL A 51 -2.98 -8.12 9.05
N ALA A 52 -3.34 -6.84 9.14
CA ALA A 52 -3.18 -5.90 8.04
C ALA A 52 -1.78 -5.31 8.02
N MET A 53 -1.12 -5.37 6.85
CA MET A 53 0.25 -4.86 6.69
C MET A 53 0.56 -4.47 5.25
N ASP A 54 1.67 -3.74 5.08
CA ASP A 54 2.25 -3.48 3.77
C ASP A 54 2.91 -4.77 3.22
N MET A 55 3.25 -4.78 1.93
CA MET A 55 4.03 -5.88 1.31
C MET A 55 5.51 -5.85 1.74
N ASN A 56 5.79 -5.98 3.04
CA ASN A 56 7.12 -6.10 3.61
C ASN A 56 7.40 -7.57 3.96
N THR A 57 8.34 -8.19 3.24
CA THR A 57 8.71 -9.60 3.42
C THR A 57 9.17 -9.94 4.84
N ALA A 58 9.79 -9.00 5.57
CA ALA A 58 10.20 -9.27 6.96
C ALA A 58 8.99 -9.48 7.88
N PHE A 59 7.95 -8.65 7.72
CA PHE A 59 6.73 -8.73 8.53
C PHE A 59 5.91 -9.96 8.16
N ASP A 60 5.79 -10.23 6.85
CA ASP A 60 5.11 -11.42 6.34
C ASP A 60 5.68 -12.70 6.96
N LEU A 61 7.01 -12.84 6.94
CA LEU A 61 7.68 -14.03 7.45
C LEU A 61 7.54 -14.19 8.98
N GLU A 62 7.58 -13.10 9.75
CA GLU A 62 7.40 -13.18 11.21
C GLU A 62 5.94 -13.46 11.57
N VAL A 63 4.96 -12.86 10.89
CA VAL A 63 3.54 -13.20 11.11
C VAL A 63 3.26 -14.67 10.76
N LYS A 64 3.78 -15.17 9.64
CA LYS A 64 3.63 -16.60 9.29
C LYS A 64 4.31 -17.53 10.29
N ALA A 65 5.44 -17.12 10.87
CA ALA A 65 6.17 -17.94 11.83
C ALA A 65 5.50 -17.97 13.21
N HIS A 66 4.90 -16.87 13.65
CA HIS A 66 4.42 -16.72 15.03
C HIS A 66 2.90 -16.74 15.17
N CYS A 67 2.14 -16.41 14.11
CA CYS A 67 0.68 -16.36 14.13
C CYS A 67 0.10 -17.38 13.14
N PRO A 68 0.12 -18.69 13.46
CA PRO A 68 -0.22 -19.76 12.50
C PRO A 68 -1.67 -19.70 11.98
N ASN A 69 -2.58 -19.13 12.77
CA ASN A 69 -3.99 -19.00 12.41
C ASN A 69 -4.31 -17.67 11.68
N ALA A 70 -3.36 -16.74 11.65
CA ALA A 70 -3.62 -15.39 11.14
C ALA A 70 -3.62 -15.33 9.62
N ARG A 71 -4.64 -14.71 9.03
CA ARG A 71 -4.63 -14.30 7.63
C ARG A 71 -3.91 -12.96 7.50
N ILE A 72 -2.91 -12.91 6.62
CA ILE A 72 -2.29 -11.64 6.21
C ILE A 72 -3.25 -10.92 5.26
N VAL A 73 -3.47 -9.63 5.48
CA VAL A 73 -4.24 -8.75 4.60
C VAL A 73 -3.32 -7.63 4.10
N TYR A 74 -3.03 -7.60 2.80
CA TYR A 74 -2.20 -6.54 2.25
C TYR A 74 -2.99 -5.28 1.94
N ASP A 75 -2.42 -4.14 2.28
CA ASP A 75 -3.07 -2.86 2.10
C ASP A 75 -3.19 -2.42 0.62
N LEU A 76 -4.42 -2.06 0.22
CA LEU A 76 -4.76 -1.57 -1.13
C LEU A 76 -3.95 -0.33 -1.51
N PHE A 77 -3.86 0.66 -0.62
CA PHE A 77 -3.21 1.94 -0.92
C PHE A 77 -1.73 1.73 -1.24
N HIS A 78 -1.05 0.85 -0.52
CA HIS A 78 0.35 0.52 -0.80
C HIS A 78 0.54 -0.15 -2.16
N VAL A 79 -0.36 -1.06 -2.56
CA VAL A 79 -0.31 -1.69 -3.90
C VAL A 79 -0.60 -0.67 -4.99
N VAL A 80 -1.66 0.14 -4.87
CA VAL A 80 -2.03 1.18 -5.83
C VAL A 80 -0.94 2.24 -5.97
N ALA A 81 -0.34 2.68 -4.86
CA ALA A 81 0.77 3.64 -4.90
C ALA A 81 2.00 3.05 -5.59
N LYS A 82 2.27 1.75 -5.42
CA LYS A 82 3.34 1.04 -6.12
C LYS A 82 3.04 0.89 -7.61
N TYR A 83 1.81 0.54 -7.98
CA TYR A 83 1.34 0.49 -9.37
C TYR A 83 1.51 1.84 -10.06
N GLY A 84 1.08 2.93 -9.41
CA GLY A 84 1.22 4.28 -9.93
C GLY A 84 2.66 4.67 -10.23
N ARG A 85 3.61 4.29 -9.37
CA ARG A 85 5.04 4.58 -9.56
C ARG A 85 5.74 3.67 -10.57
N GLU A 86 5.50 2.35 -10.49
CA GLU A 86 6.24 1.35 -11.28
C GLU A 86 5.65 1.13 -12.67
N VAL A 87 4.33 1.31 -12.82
CA VAL A 87 3.61 1.07 -14.08
C VAL A 87 3.21 2.39 -14.71
N MET A 88 2.29 3.12 -14.09
CA MET A 88 1.65 4.30 -14.71
C MET A 88 2.67 5.39 -15.04
N ASP A 89 3.51 5.77 -14.08
CA ASP A 89 4.56 6.77 -14.29
C ASP A 89 5.58 6.31 -15.33
N ARG A 90 5.91 5.02 -15.37
CA ARG A 90 6.87 4.48 -16.34
C ARG A 90 6.33 4.52 -17.75
N VAL A 91 5.12 4.00 -17.96
CA VAL A 91 4.45 4.01 -19.27
C VAL A 91 4.25 5.43 -19.76
N ARG A 92 3.79 6.35 -18.90
CA ARG A 92 3.66 7.78 -19.23
C ARG A 92 4.98 8.40 -19.70
N VAL A 93 6.10 8.08 -19.05
CA VAL A 93 7.43 8.56 -19.46
C VAL A 93 7.84 7.95 -20.80
N ASP A 94 7.61 6.65 -21.00
CA ASP A 94 7.93 5.97 -22.26
C ASP A 94 7.12 6.54 -23.43
N GLN A 95 5.82 6.76 -23.23
CA GLN A 95 4.92 7.39 -24.21
C GLN A 95 5.31 8.85 -24.52
N ALA A 96 5.62 9.65 -23.50
CA ALA A 96 6.17 11.00 -23.71
C ALA A 96 7.52 10.99 -24.45
N ASN A 97 8.30 9.90 -24.30
CA ASN A 97 9.57 9.73 -24.98
C ASN A 97 9.46 9.31 -26.44
N GLN A 98 8.32 8.80 -26.90
CA GLN A 98 8.07 8.56 -28.32
C GLN A 98 7.80 9.88 -29.07
N LEU A 99 7.22 10.87 -28.39
CA LEU A 99 6.89 12.19 -28.93
C LEU A 99 8.05 13.20 -28.85
N LYS A 100 9.32 12.79 -28.99
CA LYS A 100 10.46 13.72 -28.80
C LYS A 100 10.39 14.92 -29.75
N GLU A 101 9.96 14.67 -30.98
CA GLU A 101 9.89 15.67 -32.05
C GLU A 101 8.69 16.62 -31.89
N ASP A 102 7.56 16.11 -31.36
CA ASP A 102 6.41 16.95 -31.00
C ASP A 102 6.48 17.41 -29.53
N LYS A 103 7.14 18.57 -29.34
CA LYS A 103 7.30 19.19 -28.02
C LYS A 103 5.96 19.50 -27.32
N LYS A 104 4.90 19.80 -28.08
CA LYS A 104 3.59 20.16 -27.51
C LYS A 104 2.89 18.90 -26.99
N ALA A 105 2.78 17.86 -27.82
CA ALA A 105 2.18 16.59 -27.44
C ALA A 105 2.98 15.89 -26.32
N ARG A 106 4.32 15.94 -26.37
CA ARG A 106 5.18 15.46 -25.28
C ARG A 106 4.90 16.16 -23.95
N ARG A 107 4.76 17.49 -23.97
CA ARG A 107 4.45 18.27 -22.76
C ARG A 107 3.07 17.91 -22.22
N TRP A 108 2.11 17.67 -23.12
CA TRP A 108 0.76 17.23 -22.78
C TRP A 108 0.78 15.92 -21.97
N ILE A 109 1.44 14.86 -22.47
CA ILE A 109 1.59 13.59 -21.74
C ILE A 109 2.41 13.76 -20.45
N LYS A 110 3.42 14.62 -20.43
CA LYS A 110 4.20 14.82 -19.20
C LYS A 110 3.37 15.43 -18.06
N ARG A 111 2.38 16.26 -18.37
CA ARG A 111 1.51 16.94 -17.40
C ARG A 111 0.38 16.05 -16.88
N SER A 112 0.10 14.92 -17.53
CA SER A 112 -1.01 14.04 -17.16
C SER A 112 -0.79 13.20 -15.90
N ARG A 113 0.39 13.27 -15.27
CA ARG A 113 0.73 12.41 -14.14
C ARG A 113 -0.34 12.35 -13.05
N TRP A 114 -0.83 13.50 -12.60
CA TRP A 114 -1.75 13.56 -11.46
C TRP A 114 -3.16 13.07 -11.83
N ILE A 115 -3.63 13.33 -13.05
CA ILE A 115 -4.94 12.86 -13.49
C ILE A 115 -4.96 11.34 -13.69
N LEU A 116 -3.86 10.75 -14.14
CA LEU A 116 -3.73 9.30 -14.34
C LEU A 116 -3.67 8.51 -13.02
N LEU A 117 -3.39 9.18 -11.90
CA LEU A 117 -3.24 8.55 -10.58
C LEU A 117 -4.44 8.81 -9.65
N LYS A 118 -5.38 9.66 -10.08
CA LYS A 118 -6.48 10.11 -9.25
C LYS A 118 -7.71 9.25 -9.54
N ASN A 119 -8.43 8.85 -8.48
CA ASN A 119 -9.69 8.12 -8.65
C ASN A 119 -10.68 8.95 -9.47
N ARG A 120 -11.41 8.28 -10.37
CA ARG A 120 -12.35 8.92 -11.29
C ARG A 120 -13.39 9.77 -10.58
N ASP A 121 -13.93 9.28 -9.47
CA ASP A 121 -14.95 10.00 -8.68
C ASP A 121 -14.46 11.31 -8.06
N ASN A 122 -13.13 11.52 -8.02
CA ASN A 122 -12.54 12.74 -7.49
C ASN A 122 -12.19 13.76 -8.59
N LEU A 123 -12.32 13.41 -9.87
CA LEU A 123 -11.99 14.30 -10.99
C LEU A 123 -13.08 15.36 -11.18
N ASP A 124 -12.67 16.60 -11.42
CA ASP A 124 -13.60 17.60 -11.94
C ASP A 124 -13.84 17.41 -13.45
N ALA A 125 -14.84 18.09 -14.02
CA ALA A 125 -15.23 17.94 -15.42
C ALA A 125 -14.09 18.23 -16.42
N ASN A 126 -13.20 19.19 -16.09
CA ASN A 126 -12.06 19.53 -16.93
C ASN A 126 -10.99 18.43 -16.86
N GLN A 127 -10.73 17.91 -15.67
CA GLN A 127 -9.80 16.80 -15.44
C GLN A 127 -10.28 15.52 -16.10
N GLN A 128 -11.59 15.24 -16.05
CA GLN A 128 -12.20 14.09 -16.71
C GLN A 128 -12.05 14.20 -18.23
N SER A 129 -12.42 15.35 -18.80
CA SER A 129 -12.26 15.59 -20.25
C SER A 129 -10.80 15.43 -20.69
N TYR A 130 -9.86 15.95 -19.90
CA TYR A 130 -8.43 15.83 -20.17
C TYR A 130 -7.93 14.38 -20.07
N LEU A 131 -8.43 13.62 -19.09
CA LEU A 131 -8.13 12.19 -18.97
C LEU A 131 -8.65 11.42 -20.19
N ASP A 132 -9.92 11.61 -20.53
CA ASP A 132 -10.56 10.92 -21.65
C ASP A 132 -9.83 11.20 -22.97
N GLU A 133 -9.43 12.45 -23.22
CA GLU A 133 -8.63 12.81 -24.39
C GLU A 133 -7.29 12.06 -24.42
N ILE A 134 -6.55 12.04 -23.32
CA ILE A 134 -5.26 11.33 -23.25
C ILE A 134 -5.42 9.83 -23.47
N LEU A 135 -6.43 9.22 -22.83
CA LEU A 135 -6.66 7.79 -22.95
C LEU A 135 -7.14 7.43 -24.38
N SER A 136 -7.89 8.31 -25.04
CA SER A 136 -8.35 8.08 -26.42
C SER A 136 -7.22 8.06 -27.45
N VAL A 137 -6.15 8.82 -27.22
CA VAL A 137 -5.02 8.94 -28.16
C VAL A 137 -3.80 8.10 -27.76
N ASN A 138 -3.84 7.43 -26.59
CA ASN A 138 -2.71 6.67 -26.09
C ASN A 138 -3.16 5.29 -25.56
N HIS A 139 -2.99 4.28 -26.41
CA HIS A 139 -3.41 2.90 -26.09
C HIS A 139 -2.75 2.37 -24.81
N ASP A 140 -1.43 2.48 -24.65
CA ASP A 140 -0.75 1.93 -23.47
C ASP A 140 -1.20 2.61 -22.16
N LEU A 141 -1.41 3.93 -22.18
CA LEU A 141 -1.94 4.65 -21.02
C LEU A 141 -3.39 4.23 -20.71
N MET A 142 -4.22 4.03 -21.73
CA MET A 142 -5.58 3.54 -21.58
C MET A 142 -5.62 2.13 -20.98
N VAL A 143 -4.84 1.20 -21.53
CA VAL A 143 -4.75 -0.17 -21.01
C VAL A 143 -4.26 -0.18 -19.56
N THR A 144 -3.15 0.52 -19.27
CA THR A 144 -2.63 0.56 -17.89
C THR A 144 -3.54 1.31 -16.93
N HIS A 145 -4.31 2.28 -17.38
CA HIS A 145 -5.29 2.96 -16.52
C HIS A 145 -6.44 2.01 -16.19
N LEU A 146 -7.01 1.35 -17.20
CA LEU A 146 -8.10 0.39 -17.04
C LEU A 146 -7.70 -0.77 -16.12
N LEU A 147 -6.56 -1.42 -16.40
CA LEU A 147 -6.07 -2.54 -15.60
C LEU A 147 -5.64 -2.08 -14.19
N GLY A 148 -5.31 -0.80 -14.01
CA GLY A 148 -5.07 -0.23 -12.69
C GLY A 148 -6.34 -0.09 -11.86
N GLU A 149 -7.47 0.29 -12.48
CA GLU A 149 -8.78 0.35 -11.81
C GLU A 149 -9.29 -1.07 -11.49
N GLN A 150 -9.26 -1.99 -12.45
CA GLN A 150 -9.67 -3.38 -12.24
C GLN A 150 -8.87 -4.08 -11.14
N LEU A 151 -7.57 -3.77 -11.01
CA LEU A 151 -6.76 -4.31 -9.93
C LEU A 151 -7.32 -3.95 -8.54
N LYS A 152 -7.89 -2.76 -8.38
CA LYS A 152 -8.46 -2.31 -7.09
C LYS A 152 -9.68 -3.14 -6.70
N GLU A 153 -10.45 -3.61 -7.69
CA GLU A 153 -11.69 -4.37 -7.47
C GLU A 153 -11.45 -5.65 -6.67
N LEU A 154 -10.24 -6.24 -6.74
CA LEU A 154 -9.84 -7.41 -5.95
C LEU A 154 -10.05 -7.22 -4.44
N TRP A 155 -9.90 -5.98 -3.94
CA TRP A 155 -10.08 -5.67 -2.51
C TRP A 155 -11.53 -5.55 -2.08
N TYR A 156 -12.45 -5.51 -3.04
CA TYR A 156 -13.88 -5.30 -2.81
C TYR A 156 -14.72 -6.54 -3.14
N CYS A 157 -14.12 -7.62 -3.64
CA CYS A 157 -14.79 -8.89 -3.82
C CYS A 157 -15.40 -9.43 -2.52
N ASP A 158 -16.52 -10.14 -2.62
CA ASP A 158 -17.29 -10.68 -1.49
C ASP A 158 -16.84 -12.08 -1.07
N SER A 159 -16.00 -12.73 -1.87
CA SER A 159 -15.42 -14.04 -1.55
C SER A 159 -14.02 -14.21 -2.10
N GLU A 160 -13.26 -15.13 -1.51
CA GLU A 160 -11.92 -15.46 -1.98
C GLU A 160 -11.95 -16.02 -3.41
N THR A 161 -12.95 -16.86 -3.72
CA THR A 161 -13.14 -17.44 -5.06
C THR A 161 -13.32 -16.36 -6.11
N GLN A 162 -14.21 -15.38 -5.86
CA GLN A 162 -14.43 -14.27 -6.79
C GLN A 162 -13.16 -13.44 -7.00
N ALA A 163 -12.39 -13.18 -5.94
CA ALA A 163 -11.14 -12.45 -6.03
C ALA A 163 -10.08 -13.22 -6.85
N ILE A 164 -10.02 -14.54 -6.72
CA ILE A 164 -9.11 -15.39 -7.51
C ILE A 164 -9.52 -15.42 -8.98
N GLU A 165 -10.81 -15.60 -9.29
CA GLU A 165 -11.32 -15.58 -10.66
C GLU A 165 -11.04 -14.23 -11.35
N LEU A 166 -11.29 -13.12 -10.64
CA LEU A 166 -10.98 -11.78 -11.16
C LEU A 166 -9.48 -11.58 -11.34
N TRP A 167 -8.65 -12.09 -10.43
CA TRP A 167 -7.19 -12.07 -10.59
C TRP A 167 -6.74 -12.82 -11.83
N ASP A 168 -7.30 -13.99 -12.12
CA ASP A 168 -6.90 -14.80 -13.28
C ASP A 168 -7.25 -14.09 -14.60
N VAL A 169 -8.44 -13.48 -14.68
CA VAL A 169 -8.83 -12.63 -15.82
C VAL A 169 -7.88 -11.45 -15.96
N TRP A 170 -7.62 -10.72 -14.86
CA TRP A 170 -6.71 -9.58 -14.86
C TRP A 170 -5.29 -9.98 -15.28
N TRP A 171 -4.80 -11.12 -14.78
CA TRP A 171 -3.48 -11.66 -15.10
C TRP A 171 -3.37 -12.01 -16.59
N GLN A 172 -4.40 -12.60 -17.18
CA GLN A 172 -4.44 -12.88 -18.62
C GLN A 172 -4.36 -11.58 -19.42
N GLN A 173 -5.22 -10.60 -19.12
CA GLN A 173 -5.23 -9.29 -19.81
C GLN A 173 -3.89 -8.55 -19.68
N VAL A 174 -3.25 -8.62 -18.51
CA VAL A 174 -1.91 -8.06 -18.30
C VAL A 174 -0.90 -8.70 -19.25
N ASN A 175 -0.90 -10.02 -19.41
CA ASN A 175 0.06 -10.69 -20.29
C ASN A 175 -0.22 -10.39 -21.77
N GLU A 176 -1.50 -10.37 -22.16
CA GLU A 176 -1.94 -10.04 -23.52
C GLU A 176 -1.63 -8.58 -23.91
N SER A 177 -1.58 -7.66 -22.94
CA SER A 177 -1.26 -6.25 -23.19
C SER A 177 0.11 -6.01 -23.82
N GLY A 178 1.09 -6.90 -23.59
CA GLY A 178 2.48 -6.71 -24.02
C GLY A 178 3.23 -5.57 -23.31
N ILE A 179 2.60 -4.88 -22.34
CA ILE A 179 3.18 -3.71 -21.68
C ILE A 179 4.18 -4.15 -20.60
N LYS A 180 5.48 -4.05 -20.90
CA LYS A 180 6.57 -4.59 -20.06
C LYS A 180 6.53 -4.11 -18.59
N PRO A 181 6.33 -2.81 -18.27
CA PRO A 181 6.24 -2.37 -16.88
C PRO A 181 5.08 -3.04 -16.11
N LEU A 182 3.93 -3.19 -16.77
CA LEU A 182 2.74 -3.81 -16.19
C LEU A 182 2.94 -5.31 -15.93
N ILE A 183 3.47 -6.05 -16.91
CA ILE A 183 3.77 -7.48 -16.77
C ILE A 183 4.79 -7.72 -15.64
N SER A 184 5.83 -6.88 -15.57
CA SER A 184 6.84 -6.96 -14.51
C SER A 184 6.24 -6.72 -13.12
N PHE A 185 5.37 -5.72 -13.01
CA PHE A 185 4.64 -5.44 -11.77
C PHE A 185 3.76 -6.62 -11.35
N ALA A 186 2.94 -7.15 -12.26
CA ALA A 186 2.06 -8.29 -11.97
C ALA A 186 2.85 -9.50 -11.47
N ARG A 187 3.97 -9.86 -12.13
CA ARG A 187 4.85 -10.96 -11.69
C ARG A 187 5.37 -10.79 -10.28
N LYS A 188 5.73 -9.56 -9.89
CA LYS A 188 6.17 -9.24 -8.52
C LYS A 188 5.02 -9.24 -7.51
N LEU A 189 3.79 -8.96 -7.97
CA LEU A 189 2.60 -8.94 -7.13
C LEU A 189 2.07 -10.35 -6.84
N LYS A 190 2.21 -11.29 -7.79
CA LYS A 190 1.68 -12.66 -7.70
C LYS A 190 1.98 -13.40 -6.37
N PRO A 191 3.19 -13.36 -5.79
CA PRO A 191 3.46 -14.01 -4.49
C PRO A 191 2.60 -13.46 -3.34
N TYR A 192 2.12 -12.22 -3.46
CA TYR A 192 1.32 -11.52 -2.47
C TYR A 192 -0.20 -11.73 -2.68
N LEU A 193 -0.62 -12.49 -3.69
CA LEU A 193 -2.04 -12.69 -4.00
C LEU A 193 -2.85 -13.21 -2.80
N HIS A 194 -2.29 -14.16 -2.04
CA HIS A 194 -2.95 -14.72 -0.86
C HIS A 194 -3.42 -13.64 0.12
N GLY A 195 -2.62 -12.59 0.37
CA GLY A 195 -3.00 -11.52 1.28
C GLY A 195 -3.89 -10.44 0.66
N ILE A 196 -3.92 -10.34 -0.67
CA ILE A 196 -4.89 -9.49 -1.37
C ILE A 196 -6.28 -10.13 -1.27
N VAL A 197 -6.37 -11.42 -1.58
CA VAL A 197 -7.61 -12.21 -1.56
C VAL A 197 -8.21 -12.29 -0.14
N SER A 198 -7.38 -12.36 0.91
CA SER A 198 -7.82 -12.30 2.31
C SER A 198 -8.66 -11.06 2.65
N SER A 199 -8.57 -9.97 1.88
CA SER A 199 -9.38 -8.77 2.11
C SER A 199 -10.88 -9.00 1.91
N SER A 200 -11.27 -10.04 1.17
CA SER A 200 -12.67 -10.46 1.03
C SER A 200 -13.24 -11.04 2.33
N LEU A 201 -12.41 -11.73 3.12
CA LEU A 201 -12.79 -12.29 4.43
C LEU A 201 -12.66 -11.23 5.54
N TYR A 202 -11.57 -10.47 5.51
CA TYR A 202 -11.25 -9.48 6.52
C TYR A 202 -11.11 -8.10 5.87
N ARG A 203 -12.13 -7.25 6.06
CA ARG A 203 -12.15 -5.86 5.58
C ARG A 203 -11.23 -4.94 6.41
N LEU A 204 -9.98 -5.33 6.56
CA LEU A 204 -8.95 -4.56 7.24
C LEU A 204 -8.17 -3.69 6.24
N ASN A 205 -7.76 -2.51 6.68
CA ASN A 205 -6.89 -1.61 5.94
C ASN A 205 -5.89 -0.96 6.90
N THR A 206 -4.82 -0.36 6.37
CA THR A 206 -3.82 0.32 7.20
C THR A 206 -4.11 1.82 7.38
N CYS A 207 -5.30 2.31 7.00
CA CYS A 207 -5.66 3.73 7.12
C CYS A 207 -5.54 4.24 8.56
N THR A 208 -5.97 3.43 9.54
CA THR A 208 -5.81 3.74 10.96
C THR A 208 -4.34 3.86 11.35
N LEU A 209 -3.50 2.92 10.91
CA LEU A 209 -2.05 2.95 11.15
C LEU A 209 -1.41 4.19 10.52
N GLU A 210 -1.84 4.63 9.35
CA GLU A 210 -1.34 5.85 8.73
C GLU A 210 -1.79 7.11 9.50
N GLY A 211 -3.01 7.12 10.03
CA GLY A 211 -3.48 8.14 10.97
C GLY A 211 -2.61 8.21 12.24
N ILE A 212 -2.31 7.06 12.83
CA ILE A 212 -1.39 6.92 13.97
C ILE A 212 -0.01 7.47 13.60
N ASN A 213 0.57 7.03 12.48
CA ASN A 213 1.87 7.50 12.00
C ASN A 213 1.91 9.03 11.84
N ASN A 214 0.85 9.62 11.28
CA ASN A 214 0.77 11.07 11.08
C ASN A 214 0.65 11.84 12.40
N LYS A 215 -0.10 11.31 13.37
CA LYS A 215 -0.17 11.89 14.71
C LYS A 215 1.13 11.70 15.50
N ILE A 216 1.85 10.58 15.34
CA ILE A 216 3.21 10.40 15.88
C ILE A 216 4.17 11.46 15.30
N LYS A 217 4.15 11.66 13.97
CA LYS A 217 4.94 12.73 13.31
C LYS A 217 4.60 14.11 13.88
N LEU A 218 3.32 14.37 14.19
CA LEU A 218 2.90 15.61 14.84
C LEU A 218 3.45 15.75 16.26
N ILE A 219 3.33 14.72 17.11
CA ILE A 219 3.88 14.72 18.49
C ILE A 219 5.39 15.00 18.47
N LYS A 220 6.11 14.37 17.54
CA LYS A 220 7.53 14.62 17.32
C LYS A 220 7.82 16.07 16.96
N ARG A 221 7.04 16.67 16.04
CA ARG A 221 7.20 18.08 15.63
C ARG A 221 6.92 19.04 16.79
N MET A 222 5.85 18.80 17.55
CA MET A 222 5.50 19.62 18.73
C MET A 222 6.57 19.57 19.81
N GLY A 223 7.24 18.42 19.98
CA GLY A 223 8.37 18.28 20.90
C GLY A 223 9.70 18.84 20.37
N TYR A 224 9.76 19.35 19.14
CA TYR A 224 11.00 19.70 18.44
C TYR A 224 12.01 18.53 18.37
N GLY A 225 11.50 17.30 18.32
CA GLY A 225 12.27 16.07 18.42
C GLY A 225 12.39 15.55 19.86
N TYR A 226 12.84 14.31 20.00
CA TYR A 226 13.10 13.67 21.29
C TYR A 226 14.49 13.05 21.25
N ARG A 227 15.28 13.27 22.32
CA ARG A 227 16.63 12.68 22.46
C ARG A 227 16.55 11.26 23.01
N ASP A 228 15.67 11.06 23.98
CA ASP A 228 15.37 9.76 24.57
C ASP A 228 14.27 9.07 23.75
N THR A 229 14.60 7.90 23.21
CA THR A 229 13.69 7.12 22.36
C THR A 229 12.64 6.39 23.18
N ASP A 230 13.00 5.88 24.36
CA ASP A 230 12.09 5.13 25.22
C ASP A 230 11.02 6.07 25.79
N TYR A 231 11.43 7.27 26.21
CA TYR A 231 10.49 8.31 26.60
C TYR A 231 9.54 8.71 25.46
N PHE A 232 10.06 8.81 24.24
CA PHE A 232 9.21 9.11 23.09
C PHE A 232 8.21 7.97 22.82
N PHE A 233 8.63 6.72 22.91
CA PHE A 233 7.74 5.56 22.75
C PHE A 233 6.66 5.50 23.84
N MET A 234 7.00 5.81 25.10
CA MET A 234 6.03 5.96 26.18
C MET A 234 4.99 7.05 25.88
N LYS A 235 5.43 8.21 25.37
CA LYS A 235 4.49 9.27 24.94
C LYS A 235 3.56 8.82 23.81
N ILE A 236 4.06 8.03 22.86
CA ILE A 236 3.22 7.49 21.78
C ILE A 236 2.19 6.53 22.37
N LYS A 237 2.60 5.55 23.19
CA LYS A 237 1.65 4.62 23.84
C LYS A 237 0.58 5.36 24.64
N ALA A 238 0.95 6.40 25.38
CA ALA A 238 0.00 7.25 26.11
C ALA A 238 -0.97 8.03 25.21
N ALA A 239 -0.55 8.40 23.99
CA ALA A 239 -1.40 9.10 23.03
C ALA A 239 -2.41 8.18 22.31
N PHE A 240 -2.20 6.86 22.35
CA PHE A 240 -3.06 5.86 21.73
C PHE A 240 -3.42 4.73 22.71
N PRO A 241 -4.16 5.03 23.79
CA PRO A 241 -4.53 4.03 24.80
C PRO A 241 -5.59 3.02 24.30
N GLY A 242 -6.12 3.21 23.09
CA GLY A 242 -7.26 2.45 22.56
C GLY A 242 -8.58 3.16 22.84
N LYS A 243 -9.57 2.90 21.98
CA LYS A 243 -10.97 3.25 22.25
C LYS A 243 -11.55 2.24 23.26
N PRO A 244 -12.32 2.69 24.27
CA PRO A 244 -13.05 1.76 25.12
C PRO A 244 -13.98 0.90 24.26
N ARG A 245 -14.03 -0.41 24.59
CA ARG A 245 -14.91 -1.39 23.95
C ARG A 245 -16.35 -1.20 24.40
#